data_AF-A0A8D8XEX7-F1
#
_entry.id   AF-A0A8D8XEX7-F1
#
_cell.length_a   1.000
_cell.length_b   1.000
_cell.length_c   1.000
_cell.angle_alpha   90.00
_cell.angle_beta   90.00
_cell.angle_gamma   90.00
#
_symmetry.space_group_name_H-M   'P 1'
#
loop_
_entity.id
_entity.type
_entity.pdbx_description
1 polymer ?
#
loop_
_entity_poly.entity_id
_entity_poly.type
_entity_poly.pdbx_seq_one_letter_code
_entity_poly.pdbx_strand_id
1 'polypeptide(L)'
;MERKSEGIYTKMAQQKNSTRALYRWSYTSMWRLAFLLVLAASLGVGSSDAQDVVQPATSEEGTGQRNDCRGATKDPLSSITSSGHCPKITAVTPHHIQRTTVHRIDLVIENLDQIPENNITCVFSFADATLITEAQKKPNGVSCVTPRNDFIPAVPAGEHKITAQLSVRPTNGSDIVSTSFVFFDCNSFTSCTQCVSSEFPCDWCVDGNRCTHNTSENCRNDILVTGISQVGPSFRSGPPFCSAIIGTSSGSREILVADNSKKAVRVTVHIIGQFIVQNRFVCDFKIEGKTTRVNAVLLADTIYCDAMEFTYTSKLSNINASFAILWDAGNKALDNPENIYVNIYRCRYLADTCSGCLTLDEKYECGWCQSSSSCEILEECNKSEVEANHHNDRQDAANMGSVSWISSKIGRCTTIKSVTPHHLQRTTARSIDLVIENLPQIPGNISCAFSFTDEDKTIITEAIKKKEKNNVVSCITPRTDFIPSVPAGEHNITAQLSVRPTNGSDIRLDILDLDIRLDILDIRLDILDIILVILDIRLDILDIRLVILDIRLDILGIILDILDIR
;
A
#
# COMPACT_ATOMS: atom_id res chain seq x y z
N MET A 1 68.59 -29.36 -23.62
CA MET A 1 68.93 -30.63 -22.93
C MET A 1 68.26 -30.54 -21.56
N GLU A 2 67.06 -31.10 -21.45
CA GLU A 2 66.82 -32.53 -21.13
C GLU A 2 66.78 -32.70 -19.61
N ARG A 3 65.75 -33.20 -18.93
CA ARG A 3 64.65 -34.16 -19.17
C ARG A 3 63.68 -33.95 -17.98
N LYS A 4 62.40 -34.30 -17.91
CA LYS A 4 61.38 -35.03 -18.68
C LYS A 4 60.10 -34.74 -17.85
N SER A 5 58.98 -34.23 -18.36
CA SER A 5 57.96 -34.89 -19.19
C SER A 5 57.65 -36.33 -18.76
N GLU A 6 56.63 -36.51 -17.91
CA GLU A 6 55.57 -37.54 -18.00
C GLU A 6 54.79 -37.69 -16.68
N GLY A 7 53.45 -37.74 -16.78
CA GLY A 7 52.51 -37.98 -15.68
C GLY A 7 52.14 -36.68 -14.95
N ILE A 8 50.98 -36.05 -15.18
CA ILE A 8 49.67 -36.54 -14.76
C ILE A 8 48.64 -36.10 -15.80
N TYR A 9 48.56 -36.87 -16.89
CA TYR A 9 47.41 -36.96 -17.79
C TYR A 9 46.48 -38.07 -17.32
N THR A 10 46.08 -38.06 -16.04
CA THR A 10 45.12 -39.02 -15.49
C THR A 10 44.65 -38.50 -14.14
N LYS A 11 43.63 -37.64 -14.18
CA LYS A 11 42.60 -37.42 -13.12
C LYS A 11 41.60 -36.30 -13.46
N MET A 12 41.51 -35.88 -14.73
CA MET A 12 40.32 -35.24 -15.32
C MET A 12 39.37 -36.26 -15.97
N ALA A 13 39.26 -37.43 -15.36
CA ALA A 13 38.41 -38.54 -15.79
C ALA A 13 37.61 -39.09 -14.60
N GLN A 14 37.04 -38.22 -13.77
CA GLN A 14 36.04 -38.62 -12.76
C GLN A 14 35.24 -37.44 -12.21
N GLN A 15 34.74 -36.55 -13.08
CA GLN A 15 33.60 -35.68 -12.74
C GLN A 15 32.89 -35.21 -14.01
N LYS A 16 32.65 -36.17 -14.92
CA LYS A 16 31.88 -35.99 -16.15
C LYS A 16 30.94 -37.19 -16.30
N ASN A 17 30.11 -37.41 -15.27
CA ASN A 17 29.13 -38.51 -15.24
C ASN A 17 27.95 -38.24 -14.26
N SER A 18 27.41 -37.01 -14.24
CA SER A 18 26.15 -36.72 -13.53
C SER A 18 25.33 -35.58 -14.13
N THR A 19 25.31 -35.45 -15.46
CA THR A 19 24.39 -34.57 -16.21
C THR A 19 24.04 -35.13 -17.60
N ARG A 20 24.14 -36.47 -17.75
CA ARG A 20 23.71 -37.25 -18.93
C ARG A 20 22.61 -38.24 -18.54
N ALA A 21 21.57 -37.73 -17.91
CA ALA A 21 20.26 -38.38 -17.76
C ALA A 21 19.30 -37.24 -17.40
N LEU A 22 18.38 -36.89 -18.32
CA LEU A 22 17.29 -35.88 -18.26
C LEU A 22 17.20 -34.96 -19.50
N TYR A 23 17.89 -35.27 -20.60
CA TYR A 23 17.57 -34.71 -21.93
C TYR A 23 17.52 -35.82 -22.99
N ARG A 24 16.49 -36.66 -22.86
CA ARG A 24 15.91 -37.52 -23.90
C ARG A 24 14.53 -37.85 -23.35
N TRP A 25 13.49 -37.68 -24.17
CA TRP A 25 12.04 -37.64 -23.85
C TRP A 25 11.44 -36.22 -23.73
N SER A 26 11.26 -35.53 -24.86
CA SER A 26 10.02 -34.80 -25.20
C SER A 26 10.03 -34.19 -26.63
N TYR A 27 10.52 -34.94 -27.64
CA TYR A 27 10.47 -34.51 -29.04
C TYR A 27 9.43 -35.27 -29.89
N THR A 28 8.60 -36.11 -29.27
CA THR A 28 7.55 -36.90 -29.94
C THR A 28 6.12 -36.53 -29.52
N SER A 29 5.95 -35.54 -28.63
CA SER A 29 4.62 -35.03 -28.21
C SER A 29 4.21 -33.71 -28.85
N MET A 30 5.13 -32.99 -29.51
CA MET A 30 4.79 -31.73 -30.22
C MET A 30 4.33 -31.93 -31.68
N TRP A 31 4.59 -33.09 -32.28
CA TRP A 31 4.16 -33.38 -33.66
C TRP A 31 2.78 -34.05 -33.75
N ARG A 32 2.23 -34.57 -32.65
CA ARG A 32 0.86 -35.15 -32.63
C ARG A 32 -0.24 -34.11 -32.35
N LEU A 33 0.10 -32.98 -31.73
CA LEU A 33 -0.82 -31.85 -31.56
C LEU A 33 -0.89 -30.97 -32.81
N ALA A 34 0.21 -30.84 -33.57
CA ALA A 34 0.22 -30.14 -34.85
C ALA A 34 -0.56 -30.90 -35.95
N PHE A 35 -0.63 -32.23 -35.91
CA PHE A 35 -1.33 -33.04 -36.91
C PHE A 35 -2.85 -33.15 -36.68
N LEU A 36 -3.32 -32.99 -35.44
CA LEU A 36 -4.75 -32.95 -35.11
C LEU A 36 -5.40 -31.59 -35.40
N LEU A 37 -4.61 -30.50 -35.44
CA LEU A 37 -5.08 -29.16 -35.80
C LEU A 37 -5.21 -28.95 -37.32
N VAL A 38 -4.53 -29.75 -38.15
CA VAL A 38 -4.57 -29.63 -39.62
C VAL A 38 -5.70 -30.47 -40.25
N LEU A 39 -6.23 -31.48 -39.56
CA LEU A 39 -7.34 -32.31 -40.04
C LEU A 39 -8.75 -31.76 -39.74
N ALA A 40 -8.86 -30.71 -38.92
CA ALA A 40 -10.13 -30.05 -38.64
C ALA A 40 -10.48 -28.93 -39.65
N ALA A 41 -9.60 -28.64 -40.62
CA ALA A 41 -9.72 -27.49 -41.52
C ALA A 41 -10.22 -27.81 -42.94
N SER A 42 -10.77 -29.01 -43.20
CA SER A 42 -11.21 -29.42 -44.55
C SER A 42 -12.68 -29.82 -44.70
N LEU A 43 -13.57 -29.39 -43.80
CA LEU A 43 -15.01 -29.43 -44.05
C LEU A 43 -15.64 -28.11 -43.60
N GLY A 44 -15.81 -27.19 -44.55
CA GLY A 44 -16.57 -25.96 -44.33
C GLY A 44 -18.07 -26.22 -44.20
N VAL A 45 -18.80 -25.31 -43.54
CA VAL A 45 -19.66 -24.30 -44.19
C VAL A 45 -20.26 -23.37 -43.11
N GLY A 46 -20.02 -22.06 -43.27
CA GLY A 46 -21.02 -21.00 -43.11
C GLY A 46 -21.25 -20.36 -41.73
N SER A 47 -20.73 -19.14 -41.52
CA SER A 47 -21.52 -17.94 -41.19
C SER A 47 -20.60 -16.77 -40.82
N SER A 48 -20.98 -15.58 -41.30
CA SER A 48 -20.26 -14.32 -41.44
C SER A 48 -19.63 -13.74 -40.17
N ASP A 49 -18.50 -13.06 -40.38
CA ASP A 49 -17.59 -12.45 -39.42
C ASP A 49 -18.18 -11.33 -38.55
N ALA A 50 -17.80 -11.31 -37.28
CA ALA A 50 -17.75 -10.14 -36.41
C ALA A 50 -16.49 -10.22 -35.53
N GLN A 51 -15.59 -9.26 -35.68
CA GLN A 51 -14.40 -9.10 -34.86
C GLN A 51 -14.40 -7.67 -34.32
N ASP A 52 -14.57 -7.57 -33.00
CA ASP A 52 -14.60 -6.34 -32.21
C ASP A 52 -13.21 -5.67 -32.17
N VAL A 53 -13.21 -4.41 -32.57
CA VAL A 53 -12.14 -3.42 -32.29
C VAL A 53 -12.61 -2.60 -31.09
N VAL A 54 -11.81 -2.56 -30.02
CA VAL A 54 -12.07 -1.73 -28.85
C VAL A 54 -11.95 -0.23 -29.23
N GLN A 55 -13.09 0.46 -29.19
CA GLN A 55 -13.28 1.90 -29.34
C GLN A 55 -12.93 2.66 -28.04
N PRO A 56 -12.51 3.93 -28.12
CA PRO A 56 -12.92 4.96 -27.19
C PRO A 56 -14.09 5.78 -27.78
N ALA A 57 -15.24 5.70 -27.10
CA ALA A 57 -16.40 6.61 -27.08
C ALA A 57 -16.81 7.35 -28.38
N THR A 58 -17.85 6.82 -29.04
CA THR A 58 -18.70 7.56 -29.97
C THR A 58 -19.68 8.47 -29.22
N SER A 59 -19.69 9.75 -29.57
CA SER A 59 -20.82 10.66 -29.34
C SER A 59 -22.03 10.22 -30.19
N GLU A 60 -23.21 10.27 -29.60
CA GLU A 60 -24.51 9.88 -30.17
C GLU A 60 -24.83 10.55 -31.52
N GLU A 61 -25.38 9.77 -32.46
CA GLU A 61 -26.05 10.28 -33.67
C GLU A 61 -27.44 10.81 -33.34
N GLY A 62 -27.56 12.14 -33.35
CA GLY A 62 -28.83 12.85 -33.54
C GLY A 62 -29.09 13.06 -35.04
N THR A 63 -30.28 12.66 -35.46
CA THR A 63 -30.89 12.80 -36.78
C THR A 63 -30.56 14.09 -37.56
N GLY A 64 -30.11 13.91 -38.80
CA GLY A 64 -30.46 14.72 -39.97
C GLY A 64 -30.44 16.25 -39.82
N GLN A 65 -29.28 16.87 -40.00
CA GLN A 65 -29.21 18.28 -40.37
C GLN A 65 -28.00 18.55 -41.27
N ARG A 66 -28.27 19.24 -42.38
CA ARG A 66 -27.31 19.76 -43.35
C ARG A 66 -26.16 20.47 -42.61
N ASN A 67 -24.92 20.02 -42.80
CA ASN A 67 -23.73 20.61 -42.18
C ASN A 67 -23.54 22.06 -42.65
N ASP A 68 -24.10 22.98 -41.88
CA ASP A 68 -23.86 24.41 -41.95
C ASP A 68 -22.59 24.67 -41.12
N CYS A 69 -21.49 25.19 -41.70
CA CYS A 69 -20.27 25.52 -40.95
C CYS A 69 -20.64 26.66 -39.96
N ARG A 70 -21.10 26.30 -38.74
CA ARG A 70 -21.74 27.23 -37.78
C ARG A 70 -20.70 27.93 -36.93
N GLY A 71 -20.30 29.14 -37.33
CA GLY A 71 -19.33 29.95 -36.59
C GLY A 71 -19.11 31.37 -37.11
N ALA A 72 -20.15 32.12 -37.50
CA ALA A 72 -20.05 33.58 -37.69
C ALA A 72 -21.45 34.22 -37.63
N THR A 73 -21.79 34.87 -36.52
CA THR A 73 -22.99 35.72 -36.46
C THR A 73 -22.69 37.11 -37.00
N LYS A 74 -23.43 37.47 -38.06
CA LYS A 74 -23.74 38.81 -38.62
C LYS A 74 -22.62 39.59 -39.34
N ASP A 75 -22.47 39.38 -40.67
CA ASP A 75 -22.58 40.41 -41.73
C ASP A 75 -22.40 39.81 -43.16
N PRO A 76 -22.70 40.54 -44.27
CA PRO A 76 -23.26 39.96 -45.50
C PRO A 76 -22.20 39.44 -46.47
N LEU A 77 -21.83 38.16 -46.34
CA LEU A 77 -21.22 37.41 -47.43
C LEU A 77 -21.78 35.98 -47.51
N SER A 78 -23.11 35.88 -47.52
CA SER A 78 -23.83 34.62 -47.70
C SER A 78 -24.07 34.33 -49.19
N SER A 79 -23.00 33.98 -49.91
CA SER A 79 -23.12 33.32 -51.21
C SER A 79 -21.81 32.65 -51.62
N ILE A 80 -21.46 31.54 -50.96
CA ILE A 80 -20.61 30.52 -51.59
C ILE A 80 -21.29 29.16 -51.39
N THR A 81 -21.64 28.57 -52.53
CA THR A 81 -22.55 27.46 -52.75
C THR A 81 -21.81 26.11 -52.85
N SER A 82 -22.46 25.05 -52.35
CA SER A 82 -22.55 23.72 -53.00
C SER A 82 -21.28 22.94 -53.39
N SER A 83 -20.20 22.98 -52.58
CA SER A 83 -19.09 22.02 -52.70
C SER A 83 -18.34 21.73 -51.39
N GLY A 84 -19.08 21.40 -50.33
CA GLY A 84 -18.74 20.32 -49.38
C GLY A 84 -17.43 20.31 -48.58
N HIS A 85 -16.52 21.27 -48.66
CA HIS A 85 -15.22 21.15 -47.97
C HIS A 85 -14.88 22.43 -47.18
N CYS A 86 -15.19 22.45 -45.87
CA CYS A 86 -14.72 23.52 -44.98
C CYS A 86 -13.17 23.44 -44.90
N PRO A 87 -12.44 24.56 -44.71
CA PRO A 87 -10.97 24.55 -44.63
C PRO A 87 -10.46 23.69 -43.48
N LYS A 88 -9.37 22.95 -43.70
CA LYS A 88 -8.78 22.05 -42.70
C LYS A 88 -7.26 22.16 -42.69
N ILE A 89 -6.68 22.32 -41.49
CA ILE A 89 -5.22 22.23 -41.31
C ILE A 89 -4.83 20.76 -41.37
N THR A 90 -3.96 20.40 -42.31
CA THR A 90 -3.48 19.03 -42.50
C THR A 90 -2.07 18.81 -41.97
N ALA A 91 -1.26 19.86 -41.93
CA ALA A 91 0.08 19.81 -41.36
C ALA A 91 0.46 21.14 -40.69
N VAL A 92 1.31 21.03 -39.68
CA VAL A 92 1.86 22.16 -38.92
C VAL A 92 3.36 21.92 -38.80
N THR A 93 4.21 22.88 -39.17
CA THR A 93 5.66 22.68 -39.11
C THR A 93 6.35 23.92 -38.56
N PRO A 94 7.12 23.79 -37.46
CA PRO A 94 7.24 22.61 -36.58
C PRO A 94 5.95 22.34 -35.79
N HIS A 95 5.76 21.12 -35.28
CA HIS A 95 4.56 20.74 -34.50
C HIS A 95 4.59 21.20 -33.04
N HIS A 96 5.77 21.57 -32.54
CA HIS A 96 5.99 22.07 -31.19
C HIS A 96 7.22 22.99 -31.18
N ILE A 97 7.28 23.91 -30.22
CA ILE A 97 8.42 24.82 -30.05
C ILE A 97 8.71 25.10 -28.58
N GLN A 98 9.97 25.41 -28.30
CA GLN A 98 10.37 25.93 -27.00
C GLN A 98 9.71 27.30 -26.78
N ARG A 99 9.10 27.51 -25.62
CA ARG A 99 8.36 28.74 -25.25
C ARG A 99 9.17 30.02 -25.37
N THR A 100 10.49 29.92 -25.18
CA THR A 100 11.44 31.06 -25.24
C THR A 100 12.01 31.30 -26.63
N THR A 101 11.53 30.62 -27.66
CA THR A 101 12.06 30.73 -29.02
C THR A 101 11.03 31.36 -29.94
N VAL A 102 11.40 32.46 -30.59
CA VAL A 102 10.59 33.06 -31.66
C VAL A 102 10.84 32.31 -32.95
N HIS A 103 9.78 31.78 -33.56
CA HIS A 103 9.87 31.02 -34.80
C HIS A 103 8.70 31.29 -35.73
N ARG A 104 8.81 30.83 -36.99
CA ARG A 104 7.68 30.81 -37.92
C ARG A 104 7.08 29.41 -37.95
N ILE A 105 5.76 29.35 -37.85
CA ILE A 105 4.98 28.11 -37.93
C ILE A 105 4.27 28.11 -39.26
N ASP A 106 4.56 27.09 -40.07
CA ASP A 106 3.93 26.90 -41.36
C ASP A 106 2.77 25.93 -41.23
N LEU A 107 1.58 26.39 -41.61
CA LEU A 107 0.35 25.62 -41.67
C LEU A 107 0.08 25.24 -43.12
N VAL A 108 -0.19 23.96 -43.39
CA VAL A 108 -0.74 23.49 -44.66
C VAL A 108 -2.24 23.38 -44.50
N ILE A 109 -2.99 24.09 -45.35
CA ILE A 109 -4.45 24.21 -45.23
C ILE A 109 -5.08 23.77 -46.55
N GLU A 110 -5.93 22.75 -46.48
CA GLU A 110 -6.77 22.33 -47.60
C GLU A 110 -7.96 23.29 -47.78
N ASN A 111 -8.39 23.49 -49.03
CA ASN A 111 -9.46 24.42 -49.40
C ASN A 111 -9.17 25.89 -49.03
N LEU A 112 -7.90 26.29 -49.20
CA LEU A 112 -7.40 27.63 -48.88
C LEU A 112 -8.04 28.75 -49.70
N ASP A 113 -8.65 28.44 -50.85
CA ASP A 113 -9.29 29.41 -51.75
C ASP A 113 -10.44 30.18 -51.07
N GLN A 114 -10.92 29.68 -49.93
CA GLN A 114 -11.94 30.35 -49.10
C GLN A 114 -11.35 31.42 -48.16
N ILE A 115 -10.02 31.57 -48.06
CA ILE A 115 -9.37 32.54 -47.18
C ILE A 115 -9.11 33.87 -47.91
N PRO A 116 -9.61 35.02 -47.39
CA PRO A 116 -9.39 36.34 -47.97
C PRO A 116 -7.92 36.63 -48.26
N GLU A 117 -7.62 37.30 -49.38
CA GLU A 117 -6.24 37.55 -49.81
C GLU A 117 -5.46 38.50 -48.89
N ASN A 118 -6.16 39.45 -48.25
CA ASN A 118 -5.55 40.49 -47.43
C ASN A 118 -6.05 40.42 -45.99
N ASN A 119 -5.17 40.74 -45.04
CA ASN A 119 -5.46 40.92 -43.61
C ASN A 119 -5.86 39.63 -42.87
N ILE A 120 -5.02 38.59 -42.95
CA ILE A 120 -5.11 37.41 -42.09
C ILE A 120 -4.17 37.54 -40.88
N THR A 121 -4.59 36.97 -39.76
CA THR A 121 -3.83 36.94 -38.50
C THR A 121 -3.89 35.55 -37.91
N CYS A 122 -2.86 35.18 -37.14
CA CYS A 122 -2.87 33.95 -36.38
C CYS A 122 -3.17 34.25 -34.92
N VAL A 123 -4.12 33.52 -34.35
CA VAL A 123 -4.58 33.68 -32.96
C VAL A 123 -4.16 32.45 -32.19
N PHE A 124 -3.46 32.66 -31.07
CA PHE A 124 -3.07 31.64 -30.11
C PHE A 124 -3.93 31.82 -28.87
N SER A 125 -4.89 30.93 -28.68
CA SER A 125 -5.83 30.96 -27.56
C SER A 125 -5.41 29.96 -26.48
N PHE A 126 -5.07 30.48 -25.31
CA PHE A 126 -4.84 29.75 -24.06
C PHE A 126 -6.10 29.85 -23.18
N ALA A 127 -6.10 29.20 -22.01
CA ALA A 127 -7.24 29.26 -21.08
C ALA A 127 -7.59 30.71 -20.66
N ASP A 128 -6.58 31.53 -20.34
CA ASP A 128 -6.77 32.87 -19.77
C ASP A 128 -6.27 34.00 -20.69
N ALA A 129 -5.72 33.68 -21.87
CA ALA A 129 -5.08 34.66 -22.74
C ALA A 129 -5.31 34.33 -24.22
N THR A 130 -5.50 35.37 -25.02
CA THR A 130 -5.52 35.25 -26.48
C THR A 130 -4.47 36.18 -27.07
N LEU A 131 -3.54 35.61 -27.85
CA LEU A 131 -2.42 36.34 -28.42
C LEU A 131 -2.56 36.35 -29.94
N ILE A 132 -2.49 37.53 -30.55
CA ILE A 132 -2.66 37.70 -32.00
C ILE A 132 -1.31 38.06 -32.60
N THR A 133 -1.00 37.43 -33.73
CA THR A 133 0.28 37.59 -34.44
C THR A 133 0.04 37.76 -35.94
N GLU A 134 1.04 38.35 -36.59
CA GLU A 134 1.02 38.53 -38.04
C GLU A 134 1.11 37.18 -38.75
N ALA A 135 0.37 37.07 -39.85
CA ALA A 135 0.34 35.89 -40.69
C ALA A 135 0.72 36.25 -42.13
N GLN A 136 1.49 35.38 -42.77
CA GLN A 136 1.85 35.51 -44.18
C GLN A 136 1.20 34.37 -44.97
N LYS A 137 0.34 34.71 -45.95
CA LYS A 137 -0.26 33.71 -46.83
C LYS A 137 0.83 33.04 -47.68
N LYS A 138 0.81 31.72 -47.74
CA LYS A 138 1.65 30.88 -48.61
C LYS A 138 0.76 30.21 -49.67
N PRO A 139 1.32 29.70 -50.79
CA PRO A 139 0.54 29.06 -51.84
C PRO A 139 -0.39 27.94 -51.34
N ASN A 140 0.11 27.12 -50.40
CA ASN A 140 -0.61 25.97 -49.84
C ASN A 140 -0.92 26.13 -48.35
N GLY A 141 -0.96 27.37 -47.83
CA GLY A 141 -1.37 27.61 -46.45
C GLY A 141 -0.97 28.96 -45.87
N VAL A 142 -0.56 28.99 -44.60
CA VAL A 142 -0.29 30.22 -43.84
C VAL A 142 0.94 30.07 -42.97
N SER A 143 1.81 31.08 -42.95
CA SER A 143 2.99 31.14 -42.09
C SER A 143 2.78 32.16 -40.98
N CYS A 144 2.60 31.68 -39.76
CA CYS A 144 2.40 32.48 -38.55
C CYS A 144 3.74 32.77 -37.86
N VAL A 145 3.92 33.97 -37.30
CA VAL A 145 5.01 34.20 -36.34
C VAL A 145 4.51 33.83 -34.94
N THR A 146 5.35 33.22 -34.12
CA THR A 146 4.99 32.90 -32.73
C THR A 146 4.82 34.17 -31.90
N PRO A 147 3.96 34.17 -30.86
CA PRO A 147 3.84 35.30 -29.95
C PRO A 147 5.17 35.64 -29.27
N ARG A 148 5.29 36.86 -28.75
CA ARG A 148 6.45 37.22 -27.94
C ARG A 148 6.46 36.43 -26.64
N ASN A 149 7.64 35.96 -26.25
CA ASN A 149 7.87 35.09 -25.10
C ASN A 149 7.26 35.60 -23.79
N ASP A 150 7.30 36.92 -23.57
CA ASP A 150 6.82 37.56 -22.32
C ASP A 150 5.30 37.48 -22.14
N PHE A 151 4.56 37.30 -23.24
CA PHE A 151 3.09 37.17 -23.22
C PHE A 151 2.61 35.73 -23.23
N ILE A 152 3.49 34.76 -23.51
CA ILE A 152 3.11 33.34 -23.48
C ILE A 152 3.01 32.91 -22.02
N PRO A 153 1.86 32.38 -21.56
CA PRO A 153 1.69 31.95 -20.17
C PRO A 153 2.78 30.97 -19.74
N ALA A 154 3.13 31.01 -18.45
CA ALA A 154 4.07 30.05 -17.89
C ALA A 154 3.49 28.63 -17.90
N VAL A 155 4.37 27.63 -18.01
CA VAL A 155 3.96 26.23 -17.91
C VAL A 155 3.50 25.95 -16.47
N PRO A 156 2.36 25.26 -16.25
CA PRO A 156 1.87 24.92 -14.91
C PRO A 156 2.90 24.12 -14.10
N ALA A 157 2.82 24.25 -12.77
CA ALA A 157 3.72 23.51 -11.88
C ALA A 157 3.50 21.99 -12.01
N GLY A 158 4.58 21.25 -12.28
CA GLY A 158 4.53 19.81 -12.51
C GLY A 158 4.25 19.40 -13.96
N GLU A 159 4.02 20.36 -14.86
CA GLU A 159 3.92 20.12 -16.30
C GLU A 159 5.18 20.60 -17.03
N HIS A 160 5.35 20.15 -18.27
CA HIS A 160 6.50 20.50 -19.13
C HIS A 160 6.10 21.18 -20.44
N LYS A 161 4.79 21.31 -20.67
CA LYS A 161 4.21 21.89 -21.88
C LYS A 161 2.92 22.63 -21.59
N ILE A 162 2.56 23.53 -22.49
CA ILE A 162 1.28 24.21 -22.52
C ILE A 162 0.75 24.16 -23.95
N THR A 163 -0.55 23.91 -24.09
CA THR A 163 -1.22 23.80 -25.39
C THR A 163 -2.04 25.06 -25.66
N ALA A 164 -1.86 25.63 -26.84
CA ALA A 164 -2.69 26.71 -27.36
C ALA A 164 -3.58 26.19 -28.49
N GLN A 165 -4.78 26.75 -28.63
CA GLN A 165 -5.56 26.63 -29.86
C GLN A 165 -5.05 27.67 -30.85
N LEU A 166 -4.36 27.21 -31.89
CA LEU A 166 -3.87 28.03 -32.99
C LEU A 166 -4.94 28.11 -34.08
N SER A 167 -5.44 29.31 -34.35
CA SER A 167 -6.41 29.56 -35.41
C SER A 167 -5.95 30.62 -36.40
N VAL A 168 -6.46 30.52 -37.63
CA VAL A 168 -6.28 31.52 -38.68
C VAL A 168 -7.56 32.32 -38.80
N ARG A 169 -7.45 33.65 -38.67
CA ARG A 169 -8.59 34.57 -38.59
C ARG A 169 -8.38 35.81 -39.46
N PRO A 170 -9.37 36.26 -40.24
CA PRO A 170 -9.36 37.59 -40.86
C PRO A 170 -9.34 38.67 -39.76
N THR A 171 -8.71 39.82 -39.98
CA THR A 171 -8.56 40.88 -38.95
C THR A 171 -9.88 41.28 -38.27
N ASN A 172 -11.00 41.24 -39.00
CA ASN A 172 -12.35 41.55 -38.48
C ASN A 172 -13.33 40.37 -38.59
N GLY A 173 -12.84 39.13 -38.59
CA GLY A 173 -13.66 37.92 -38.79
C GLY A 173 -13.64 36.96 -37.61
N SER A 174 -14.35 35.84 -37.75
CA SER A 174 -14.24 34.68 -36.88
C SER A 174 -13.16 33.70 -37.38
N ASP A 175 -12.74 32.79 -36.50
CA ASP A 175 -11.74 31.77 -36.80
C ASP A 175 -12.21 30.91 -37.99
N ILE A 176 -11.38 30.82 -39.03
CA ILE A 176 -11.68 30.04 -40.24
C ILE A 176 -11.36 28.56 -40.01
N VAL A 177 -10.20 28.31 -39.40
CA VAL A 177 -9.68 26.97 -39.12
C VAL A 177 -8.80 27.04 -37.88
N SER A 178 -8.80 25.96 -37.10
CA SER A 178 -8.02 25.87 -35.87
C SER A 178 -7.40 24.48 -35.69
N THR A 179 -6.32 24.43 -34.91
CA THR A 179 -5.63 23.21 -34.49
C THR A 179 -4.96 23.44 -33.14
N SER A 180 -4.64 22.37 -32.42
CA SER A 180 -3.85 22.48 -31.19
C SER A 180 -2.37 22.62 -31.51
N PHE A 181 -1.68 23.50 -30.79
CA PHE A 181 -0.25 23.77 -30.93
C PHE A 181 0.43 23.78 -29.57
N VAL A 182 1.62 23.17 -29.48
CA VAL A 182 2.29 22.93 -28.20
C VAL A 182 3.51 23.83 -28.04
N PHE A 183 3.57 24.54 -26.91
CA PHE A 183 4.77 25.18 -26.40
C PHE A 183 5.33 24.34 -25.26
N PHE A 184 6.60 23.93 -25.34
CA PHE A 184 7.28 23.22 -24.26
C PHE A 184 8.34 24.11 -23.61
N ASP A 185 8.78 23.74 -22.40
CA ASP A 185 9.91 24.40 -21.76
C ASP A 185 10.90 23.37 -21.21
N CYS A 186 12.04 23.20 -21.89
CA CYS A 186 13.08 22.29 -21.42
C CYS A 186 13.54 22.62 -19.98
N ASN A 187 13.54 23.89 -19.56
CA ASN A 187 14.00 24.26 -18.22
C ASN A 187 13.06 23.77 -17.10
N SER A 188 11.84 23.30 -17.44
CA SER A 188 10.90 22.75 -16.46
C SER A 188 11.27 21.33 -15.99
N PHE A 189 12.10 20.61 -16.76
CA PHE A 189 12.57 19.29 -16.35
C PHE A 189 13.68 19.41 -15.30
N THR A 190 13.48 18.74 -14.16
CA THR A 190 14.40 18.77 -13.02
C THR A 190 15.32 17.53 -12.95
N SER A 191 15.09 16.57 -13.83
CA SER A 191 15.82 15.29 -13.89
C SER A 191 16.37 15.05 -15.30
N CYS A 192 17.59 14.51 -15.38
CA CYS A 192 18.23 14.16 -16.66
C CYS A 192 17.37 13.17 -17.42
N THR A 193 16.95 12.10 -16.75
CA THR A 193 16.19 11.00 -17.33
C THR A 193 14.86 11.49 -17.92
N GLN A 194 14.15 12.39 -17.22
CA GLN A 194 12.92 12.98 -17.74
C GLN A 194 13.19 13.88 -18.96
N CYS A 195 14.21 14.74 -18.87
CA CYS A 195 14.61 15.64 -19.95
C CYS A 195 14.94 14.89 -21.25
N VAL A 196 15.85 13.90 -21.16
CA VAL A 196 16.39 13.20 -22.34
C VAL A 196 15.48 12.10 -22.86
N SER A 197 14.50 11.65 -22.07
CA SER A 197 13.42 10.75 -22.53
C SER A 197 12.24 11.48 -23.13
N SER A 198 12.18 12.82 -23.00
CA SER A 198 11.02 13.58 -23.43
C SER A 198 10.81 13.51 -24.94
N GLU A 199 9.57 13.73 -25.38
CA GLU A 199 9.21 13.88 -26.79
C GLU A 199 9.77 15.19 -27.40
N PHE A 200 10.39 16.05 -26.59
CA PHE A 200 10.90 17.35 -26.99
C PHE A 200 12.41 17.32 -27.28
N PRO A 201 12.89 18.20 -28.16
CA PRO A 201 14.31 18.34 -28.50
C PRO A 201 15.08 19.06 -27.36
N CYS A 202 15.15 18.42 -26.20
CA CYS A 202 15.84 18.91 -25.01
C CYS A 202 17.10 18.08 -24.74
N ASP A 203 18.14 18.75 -24.25
CA ASP A 203 19.39 18.11 -23.83
C ASP A 203 19.72 18.45 -22.37
N TRP A 204 20.57 17.64 -21.75
CA TRP A 204 20.96 17.80 -20.36
C TRP A 204 22.43 18.20 -20.22
N CYS A 205 22.69 19.28 -19.47
CA CYS A 205 24.03 19.66 -19.03
C CYS A 205 24.30 19.01 -17.66
N VAL A 206 25.29 18.15 -17.57
CA VAL A 206 25.51 17.29 -16.39
C VAL A 206 26.06 18.06 -15.21
N ASP A 207 27.12 18.85 -15.40
CA ASP A 207 27.65 19.74 -14.38
C ASP A 207 26.67 20.87 -14.08
N GLY A 208 26.02 21.44 -15.10
CA GLY A 208 24.97 22.44 -14.92
C GLY A 208 23.71 21.94 -14.21
N ASN A 209 23.54 20.61 -14.08
CA ASN A 209 22.37 19.93 -13.53
C ASN A 209 21.04 20.53 -14.03
N ARG A 210 20.94 20.72 -15.35
CA ARG A 210 19.80 21.42 -15.96
C ARG A 210 19.50 20.92 -17.37
N CYS A 211 18.22 20.92 -17.69
CA CYS A 211 17.71 20.63 -19.02
C CYS A 211 17.62 21.93 -19.84
N THR A 212 17.97 21.88 -21.13
CA THR A 212 18.01 23.06 -22.00
C THR A 212 17.74 22.71 -23.47
N HIS A 213 17.19 23.67 -24.20
CA HIS A 213 17.10 23.61 -25.68
C HIS A 213 18.31 24.28 -26.36
N ASN A 214 19.10 25.07 -25.62
CA ASN A 214 20.22 25.83 -26.16
C ASN A 214 21.53 25.34 -25.54
N THR A 215 22.09 24.28 -26.12
CA THR A 215 23.29 23.61 -25.62
C THR A 215 24.56 24.44 -25.76
N SER A 216 24.66 25.24 -26.82
CA SER A 216 25.86 26.02 -27.13
C SER A 216 26.17 27.07 -26.05
N GLU A 217 25.12 27.66 -25.47
CA GLU A 217 25.23 28.66 -24.43
C GLU A 217 25.31 28.02 -23.04
N ASN A 218 24.44 27.05 -22.76
CA ASN A 218 24.20 26.57 -21.41
C ASN A 218 25.09 25.39 -20.98
N CYS A 219 25.58 24.58 -21.93
CA CYS A 219 26.40 23.39 -21.65
C CYS A 219 27.86 23.57 -22.11
N ARG A 220 28.36 24.81 -22.20
CA ARG A 220 29.73 25.06 -22.65
C ARG A 220 30.74 24.48 -21.65
N ASN A 221 31.63 23.61 -22.14
CA ASN A 221 32.60 22.85 -21.33
C ASN A 221 31.95 21.86 -20.33
N ASP A 222 30.70 21.49 -20.55
CA ASP A 222 29.99 20.48 -19.77
C ASP A 222 29.96 19.13 -20.51
N ILE A 223 29.70 18.04 -19.79
CA ILE A 223 29.27 16.78 -20.39
C ILE A 223 27.81 16.96 -20.84
N LEU A 224 27.59 16.77 -22.14
CA LEU A 224 26.27 16.84 -22.75
C LEU A 224 25.67 15.44 -22.91
N VAL A 225 24.43 15.27 -22.44
CA VAL A 225 23.58 14.11 -22.75
C VAL A 225 22.45 14.58 -23.65
N THR A 226 22.37 14.01 -24.85
CA THR A 226 21.41 14.43 -25.87
C THR A 226 20.07 13.69 -25.71
N GLY A 227 18.97 14.40 -25.90
CA GLY A 227 17.63 13.82 -25.89
C GLY A 227 17.41 12.83 -27.04
N ILE A 228 16.56 11.82 -26.82
CA ILE A 228 16.25 10.81 -27.85
C ILE A 228 15.46 11.36 -29.03
N SER A 229 14.76 12.48 -28.83
CA SER A 229 13.89 13.13 -29.83
C SER A 229 14.66 14.01 -30.82
N GLN A 230 15.99 14.06 -30.74
CA GLN A 230 16.83 14.78 -31.70
C GLN A 230 18.20 14.12 -31.88
N VAL A 231 18.82 14.36 -33.05
CA VAL A 231 20.21 13.97 -33.29
C VAL A 231 21.09 15.11 -32.80
N GLY A 232 21.69 14.93 -31.61
CA GLY A 232 22.58 15.91 -31.01
C GLY A 232 24.07 15.67 -31.35
N PRO A 233 24.95 16.59 -30.93
CA PRO A 233 26.39 16.51 -31.22
C PRO A 233 27.16 15.51 -30.32
N SER A 234 26.51 14.99 -29.28
CA SER A 234 27.10 14.03 -28.35
C SER A 234 26.81 12.59 -28.78
N PHE A 235 27.73 11.67 -28.48
CA PHE A 235 27.47 10.24 -28.58
C PHE A 235 26.63 9.71 -27.40
N ARG A 236 26.53 10.49 -26.32
CA ARG A 236 25.77 10.15 -25.12
C ARG A 236 24.32 10.56 -25.34
N SER A 237 23.49 9.61 -25.77
CA SER A 237 22.08 9.89 -26.09
C SER A 237 21.14 9.07 -25.24
N GLY A 238 20.18 9.75 -24.61
CA GLY A 238 19.10 9.15 -23.84
C GLY A 238 19.47 8.72 -22.40
N PRO A 239 18.51 8.10 -21.70
CA PRO A 239 18.58 7.80 -20.26
C PRO A 239 19.76 6.98 -19.76
N PRO A 240 20.31 6.00 -20.52
CA PRO A 240 21.45 5.20 -20.06
C PRO A 240 22.71 6.02 -19.77
N PHE A 241 22.78 7.27 -20.23
CA PHE A 241 23.88 8.19 -19.96
C PHE A 241 23.57 9.21 -18.87
N CYS A 242 22.48 9.08 -18.12
CA CYS A 242 22.20 9.93 -16.97
C CYS A 242 22.84 9.38 -15.69
N SER A 243 23.37 10.27 -14.83
CA SER A 243 23.83 9.87 -13.49
C SER A 243 22.62 9.57 -12.59
N ALA A 244 22.41 8.31 -12.25
CA ALA A 244 21.17 7.82 -11.67
C ALA A 244 21.39 6.71 -10.65
N ILE A 245 20.43 6.55 -9.74
CA ILE A 245 20.28 5.38 -8.89
C ILE A 245 19.71 4.25 -9.74
N ILE A 246 20.44 3.14 -9.83
CA ILE A 246 20.08 2.01 -10.70
C ILE A 246 19.44 0.84 -9.94
N GLY A 247 19.61 0.79 -8.62
CA GLY A 247 19.07 -0.31 -7.84
C GLY A 247 19.48 -0.31 -6.37
N THR A 248 19.03 -1.34 -5.68
CA THR A 248 19.40 -1.65 -4.30
C THR A 248 20.16 -2.98 -4.26
N SER A 249 20.82 -3.27 -3.14
CA SER A 249 21.54 -4.55 -2.97
C SER A 249 20.62 -5.78 -3.00
N SER A 250 19.31 -5.63 -2.77
CA SER A 250 18.34 -6.73 -2.83
C SER A 250 17.69 -6.90 -4.21
N GLY A 251 17.97 -5.99 -5.15
CA GLY A 251 17.28 -5.93 -6.44
C GLY A 251 15.82 -5.44 -6.36
N SER A 252 15.35 -5.05 -5.17
CA SER A 252 14.01 -4.50 -4.97
C SER A 252 14.02 -2.97 -5.03
N ARG A 253 12.89 -2.36 -5.39
CA ARG A 253 12.69 -0.90 -5.32
C ARG A 253 12.42 -0.41 -3.90
N GLU A 254 12.02 -1.30 -3.00
CA GLU A 254 11.78 -0.98 -1.59
C GLU A 254 13.00 -1.29 -0.73
N ILE A 255 13.37 -0.33 0.12
CA ILE A 255 14.36 -0.52 1.19
C ILE A 255 13.60 -0.60 2.51
N LEU A 256 13.53 -1.81 3.07
CA LEU A 256 12.78 -2.09 4.30
C LEU A 256 13.57 -1.64 5.53
N VAL A 257 12.94 -0.81 6.35
CA VAL A 257 13.49 -0.32 7.62
C VAL A 257 12.41 -0.39 8.70
N ALA A 258 12.71 -1.01 9.83
CA ALA A 258 11.80 -0.99 10.96
C ALA A 258 11.77 0.41 11.59
N ASP A 259 10.62 0.83 12.09
CA ASP A 259 10.48 2.05 12.89
C ASP A 259 11.39 2.00 14.13
N ASN A 260 11.87 3.16 14.57
CA ASN A 260 12.74 3.30 15.73
C ASN A 260 14.06 2.49 15.64
N SER A 261 14.47 2.16 14.41
CA SER A 261 15.72 1.46 14.13
C SER A 261 16.76 2.40 13.49
N LYS A 262 18.03 2.14 13.79
CA LYS A 262 19.17 2.87 13.22
C LYS A 262 19.76 2.05 12.08
N LYS A 263 19.53 2.47 10.83
CA LYS A 263 19.93 1.71 9.64
C LYS A 263 20.73 2.57 8.68
N ALA A 264 21.77 1.98 8.08
CA ALA A 264 22.47 2.57 6.95
C ALA A 264 21.79 2.15 5.65
N VAL A 265 21.60 3.09 4.73
CA VAL A 265 21.01 2.84 3.41
C VAL A 265 22.14 2.72 2.39
N ARG A 266 22.04 1.72 1.52
CA ARG A 266 23.00 1.52 0.41
C ARG A 266 22.26 1.32 -0.90
N VAL A 267 22.76 1.95 -1.95
CA VAL A 267 22.17 1.90 -3.28
C VAL A 267 23.24 1.90 -4.35
N THR A 268 22.99 1.16 -5.42
CA THR A 268 23.89 1.10 -6.58
C THR A 268 23.56 2.25 -7.50
N VAL A 269 24.58 2.89 -8.05
CA VAL A 269 24.46 4.08 -8.89
C VAL A 269 25.25 3.93 -10.18
N HIS A 270 24.78 4.59 -11.23
CA HIS A 270 25.55 4.88 -12.42
C HIS A 270 25.91 6.36 -12.39
N ILE A 271 27.17 6.71 -12.56
CA ILE A 271 27.63 8.10 -12.56
C ILE A 271 28.42 8.36 -13.83
N ILE A 272 28.00 9.35 -14.59
CA ILE A 272 28.73 9.84 -15.75
C ILE A 272 29.59 11.04 -15.35
N GLY A 273 30.88 10.96 -15.62
CA GLY A 273 31.83 12.04 -15.33
C GLY A 273 32.61 11.82 -14.04
N GLN A 274 33.93 11.88 -14.16
CA GLN A 274 34.86 11.66 -13.05
C GLN A 274 34.76 12.75 -11.97
N PHE A 275 34.36 13.97 -12.35
CA PHE A 275 34.23 15.08 -11.41
C PHE A 275 33.14 14.84 -10.36
N ILE A 276 32.04 14.15 -10.71
CA ILE A 276 30.98 13.81 -9.75
C ILE A 276 31.52 12.83 -8.70
N VAL A 277 32.32 11.84 -9.10
CA VAL A 277 32.90 10.84 -8.19
C VAL A 277 33.81 11.47 -7.12
N GLN A 278 34.46 12.60 -7.43
CA GLN A 278 35.34 13.31 -6.51
C GLN A 278 34.59 14.23 -5.52
N ASN A 279 33.28 14.37 -5.68
CA ASN A 279 32.47 15.19 -4.78
C ASN A 279 32.17 14.47 -3.46
N ARG A 280 31.70 15.25 -2.49
CA ARG A 280 31.07 14.73 -1.28
C ARG A 280 29.59 14.43 -1.57
N PHE A 281 29.16 13.23 -1.20
CA PHE A 281 27.77 12.82 -1.31
C PHE A 281 27.02 13.00 0.01
N VAL A 282 25.75 13.34 -0.09
CA VAL A 282 24.82 13.49 1.04
C VAL A 282 23.53 12.77 0.69
N CYS A 283 23.03 11.91 1.57
CA CYS A 283 21.69 11.34 1.42
C CYS A 283 20.69 12.23 2.15
N ASP A 284 19.66 12.65 1.44
CA ASP A 284 18.61 13.56 1.91
C ASP A 284 17.29 12.81 2.02
N PHE A 285 16.91 12.40 3.24
CA PHE A 285 15.71 11.59 3.52
C PHE A 285 14.54 12.49 3.91
N LYS A 286 13.38 12.28 3.28
CA LYS A 286 12.13 13.01 3.57
C LYS A 286 11.08 12.07 4.16
N ILE A 287 10.86 12.20 5.46
CA ILE A 287 9.92 11.37 6.24
C ILE A 287 8.83 12.28 6.81
N GLU A 288 7.57 12.06 6.45
CA GLU A 288 6.41 12.88 6.88
C GLU A 288 6.62 14.41 6.72
N GLY A 289 7.35 14.82 5.67
CA GLY A 289 7.66 16.22 5.41
C GLY A 289 8.88 16.76 6.16
N LYS A 290 9.44 16.02 7.12
CA LYS A 290 10.71 16.33 7.78
C LYS A 290 11.88 15.80 6.95
N THR A 291 12.85 16.66 6.71
CA THR A 291 14.04 16.36 5.92
C THR A 291 15.26 16.14 6.83
N THR A 292 15.97 15.03 6.65
CA THR A 292 17.18 14.68 7.41
C THR A 292 18.31 14.33 6.45
N ARG A 293 19.45 15.02 6.61
CA ARG A 293 20.65 14.84 5.77
C ARG A 293 21.73 14.09 6.52
N VAL A 294 22.31 13.10 5.87
CA VAL A 294 23.45 12.32 6.36
C VAL A 294 24.56 12.28 5.33
N ASN A 295 25.81 12.17 5.77
CA ASN A 295 26.91 12.02 4.82
C ASN A 295 26.80 10.66 4.11
N ALA A 296 27.42 10.58 2.93
CA ALA A 296 27.50 9.35 2.18
C ALA A 296 28.86 9.21 1.50
N VAL A 297 29.26 7.96 1.30
CA VAL A 297 30.52 7.60 0.63
C VAL A 297 30.23 6.72 -0.57
N LEU A 298 30.87 7.02 -1.69
CA LEU A 298 30.84 6.20 -2.90
C LEU A 298 32.00 5.19 -2.86
N LEU A 299 31.68 3.90 -2.91
CA LEU A 299 32.65 2.81 -3.03
C LEU A 299 32.32 1.99 -4.27
N ALA A 300 33.24 1.97 -5.23
CA ALA A 300 33.01 1.41 -6.57
C ALA A 300 31.77 2.02 -7.26
N ASP A 301 30.67 1.29 -7.32
CA ASP A 301 29.38 1.65 -7.92
C ASP A 301 28.26 1.81 -6.89
N THR A 302 28.59 1.77 -5.60
CA THR A 302 27.60 1.74 -4.52
C THR A 302 27.79 2.92 -3.58
N ILE A 303 26.72 3.67 -3.33
CA ILE A 303 26.67 4.74 -2.34
C ILE A 303 26.21 4.17 -1.01
N TYR A 304 26.97 4.46 0.04
CA TYR A 304 26.71 4.11 1.42
C TYR A 304 26.36 5.36 2.20
N CYS A 305 25.08 5.53 2.55
CA CYS A 305 24.63 6.58 3.44
C CYS A 305 24.97 6.21 4.89
N ASP A 306 25.39 7.19 5.69
CA ASP A 306 25.61 7.00 7.12
C ASP A 306 24.31 6.56 7.82
N ALA A 307 24.45 5.80 8.90
CA ALA A 307 23.32 5.28 9.65
C ALA A 307 22.56 6.39 10.39
N MET A 308 21.25 6.47 10.17
CA MET A 308 20.34 7.33 10.91
C MET A 308 19.14 6.57 11.44
N GLU A 309 18.42 7.21 12.34
CA GLU A 309 17.20 6.71 12.93
C GLU A 309 16.01 7.00 12.03
N PHE A 310 15.24 5.95 11.71
CA PHE A 310 14.02 6.05 10.92
C PHE A 310 12.81 6.00 11.84
N THR A 311 12.16 7.15 12.02
CA THR A 311 10.99 7.29 12.88
C THR A 311 9.89 8.09 12.20
N TYR A 312 8.64 7.70 12.46
CA TYR A 312 7.46 8.43 11.98
C TYR A 312 6.35 8.51 13.03
N THR A 313 5.36 9.37 12.83
CA THR A 313 4.34 9.70 13.85
C THR A 313 2.94 9.19 13.51
N SER A 314 2.64 8.92 12.24
CA SER A 314 1.33 8.39 11.85
C SER A 314 1.06 7.00 12.45
N LYS A 315 -0.24 6.65 12.58
CA LYS A 315 -0.72 5.37 13.10
C LYS A 315 -0.79 4.26 12.03
N LEU A 316 -0.15 4.47 10.88
CA LEU A 316 -0.13 3.51 9.79
C LEU A 316 0.85 2.37 10.12
N SER A 317 0.61 1.18 9.54
CA SER A 317 1.51 0.03 9.70
C SER A 317 2.84 0.21 8.98
N ASN A 318 2.84 1.00 7.90
CA ASN A 318 4.02 1.44 7.20
C ASN A 318 3.81 2.80 6.53
N ILE A 319 4.92 3.45 6.19
CA ILE A 319 4.95 4.64 5.35
C ILE A 319 6.07 4.54 4.31
N ASN A 320 5.88 5.21 3.18
CA ASN A 320 6.94 5.35 2.17
C ASN A 320 7.61 6.72 2.33
N ALA A 321 8.91 6.70 2.60
CA ALA A 321 9.76 7.88 2.63
C ALA A 321 10.59 7.96 1.35
N SER A 322 10.57 9.12 0.70
CA SER A 322 11.45 9.39 -0.42
C SER A 322 12.82 9.86 0.06
N PHE A 323 13.84 9.67 -0.78
CA PHE A 323 15.16 10.21 -0.54
C PHE A 323 15.81 10.66 -1.84
N ALA A 324 16.80 11.54 -1.72
CA ALA A 324 17.64 11.97 -2.82
C ALA A 324 19.12 11.78 -2.45
N ILE A 325 19.95 11.46 -3.43
CA ILE A 325 21.40 11.49 -3.27
C ILE A 325 21.90 12.79 -3.86
N LEU A 326 22.46 13.64 -3.02
CA LEU A 326 22.94 14.95 -3.37
C LEU A 326 24.46 14.96 -3.52
N TRP A 327 24.95 15.71 -4.51
CA TRP A 327 26.35 15.99 -4.76
C TRP A 327 26.52 17.50 -4.97
N ASP A 328 27.77 17.96 -5.17
CA ASP A 328 28.11 19.38 -5.31
C ASP A 328 27.62 20.25 -4.15
N ALA A 329 28.21 20.01 -2.98
CA ALA A 329 27.84 20.66 -1.71
C ALA A 329 26.36 20.50 -1.31
N GLY A 330 25.64 19.53 -1.89
CA GLY A 330 24.25 19.23 -1.56
C GLY A 330 23.22 19.98 -2.41
N ASN A 331 23.60 20.48 -3.59
CA ASN A 331 22.69 21.24 -4.46
C ASN A 331 22.15 20.45 -5.65
N LYS A 332 22.86 19.40 -6.08
CA LYS A 332 22.52 18.63 -7.28
C LYS A 332 22.13 17.22 -6.88
N ALA A 333 21.04 16.69 -7.42
CA ALA A 333 20.56 15.35 -7.11
C ALA A 333 20.91 14.36 -8.22
N LEU A 334 21.18 13.10 -7.85
CA LEU A 334 21.14 11.99 -8.80
C LEU A 334 19.70 11.65 -9.16
N ASP A 335 19.48 11.23 -10.40
CA ASP A 335 18.16 10.77 -10.83
C ASP A 335 17.74 9.49 -10.09
N ASN A 336 16.45 9.31 -9.85
CA ASN A 336 15.87 8.08 -9.29
C ASN A 336 14.76 7.55 -10.21
N PRO A 337 15.09 7.06 -11.41
CA PRO A 337 14.10 6.67 -12.42
C PRO A 337 13.29 5.43 -12.00
N GLU A 338 13.89 4.53 -11.22
CA GLU A 338 13.22 3.34 -10.69
C GLU A 338 12.32 3.64 -9.48
N ASN A 339 12.23 4.92 -9.06
CA ASN A 339 11.47 5.37 -7.90
C ASN A 339 11.77 4.50 -6.67
N ILE A 340 13.06 4.31 -6.36
CA ILE A 340 13.50 3.57 -5.17
C ILE A 340 13.15 4.39 -3.93
N TYR A 341 12.56 3.77 -2.93
CA TYR A 341 12.12 4.44 -1.70
C TYR A 341 12.41 3.61 -0.45
N VAL A 342 12.34 4.28 0.70
CA VAL A 342 12.45 3.62 2.01
C VAL A 342 11.03 3.32 2.50
N ASN A 343 10.73 2.05 2.75
CA ASN A 343 9.48 1.66 3.42
C ASN A 343 9.79 1.47 4.90
N ILE A 344 9.24 2.36 5.72
CA ILE A 344 9.40 2.34 7.17
C ILE A 344 8.18 1.63 7.75
N TYR A 345 8.38 0.52 8.46
CA TYR A 345 7.28 -0.34 8.93
C TYR A 345 7.34 -0.60 10.44
N ARG A 346 6.20 -0.93 11.02
CA ARG A 346 6.05 -1.33 12.42
C ARG A 346 5.48 -2.73 12.52
N CYS A 347 6.26 -3.67 13.04
CA CYS A 347 5.84 -5.06 13.23
C CYS A 347 4.51 -5.17 13.99
N ARG A 348 4.31 -4.36 15.05
CA ARG A 348 3.10 -4.37 15.89
C ARG A 348 1.81 -4.06 15.14
N TYR A 349 1.89 -3.31 14.05
CA TYR A 349 0.74 -2.96 13.21
C TYR A 349 0.65 -3.82 11.94
N LEU A 350 1.66 -4.64 11.67
CA LEU A 350 1.61 -5.67 10.62
C LEU A 350 0.95 -6.95 11.17
N ALA A 351 1.17 -7.27 12.44
CA ALA A 351 0.49 -8.35 13.14
C ALA A 351 0.34 -8.02 14.63
N ASP A 352 -0.83 -8.31 15.17
CA ASP A 352 -1.22 -8.11 16.57
C ASP A 352 -1.19 -9.41 17.39
N THR A 353 -1.17 -10.56 16.70
CA THR A 353 -1.12 -11.90 17.30
C THR A 353 0.20 -12.59 17.01
N CYS A 354 0.62 -13.49 17.91
CA CYS A 354 1.85 -14.27 17.73
C CYS A 354 1.83 -15.08 16.41
N SER A 355 0.73 -15.77 16.13
CA SER A 355 0.58 -16.57 14.90
C SER A 355 0.65 -15.70 13.64
N GLY A 356 0.00 -14.52 13.65
CA GLY A 356 0.12 -13.55 12.58
C GLY A 356 1.57 -13.09 12.39
N CYS A 357 2.26 -12.77 13.49
CA CYS A 357 3.64 -12.29 13.48
C CYS A 357 4.61 -13.32 12.88
N LEU A 358 4.48 -14.60 13.25
CA LEU A 358 5.34 -15.67 12.72
C LEU A 358 5.04 -16.04 11.26
N THR A 359 3.89 -15.60 10.74
CA THR A 359 3.48 -15.80 9.33
C THR A 359 3.93 -14.65 8.44
N LEU A 360 4.40 -13.53 9.02
CA LEU A 360 4.95 -12.43 8.25
C LEU A 360 6.13 -12.88 7.39
N ASP A 361 6.27 -12.25 6.22
CA ASP A 361 7.39 -12.49 5.33
C ASP A 361 8.72 -12.24 6.05
N GLU A 362 9.68 -13.15 5.85
CA GLU A 362 11.01 -13.11 6.45
C GLU A 362 11.71 -11.77 6.21
N LYS A 363 11.42 -11.08 5.10
CA LYS A 363 12.00 -9.77 4.76
C LYS A 363 11.76 -8.68 5.79
N TYR A 364 10.71 -8.80 6.62
CA TYR A 364 10.41 -7.82 7.68
C TYR A 364 11.21 -8.07 8.97
N GLU A 365 11.85 -9.23 9.10
CA GLU A 365 12.65 -9.58 10.28
C GLU A 365 11.88 -9.39 11.61
N CYS A 366 10.54 -9.45 11.56
CA CYS A 366 9.67 -9.35 12.72
C CYS A 366 9.61 -10.70 13.46
N GLY A 367 9.44 -10.63 14.78
CA GLY A 367 9.20 -11.79 15.63
C GLY A 367 8.31 -11.42 16.81
N TRP A 368 7.75 -12.44 17.45
CA TRP A 368 6.92 -12.26 18.62
C TRP A 368 7.79 -12.09 19.85
N CYS A 369 7.69 -10.94 20.50
CA CYS A 369 8.34 -10.68 21.76
C CYS A 369 7.41 -11.10 22.91
N GLN A 370 7.78 -12.17 23.63
CA GLN A 370 6.95 -12.68 24.73
C GLN A 370 6.86 -11.65 25.87
N SER A 371 7.96 -10.93 26.17
CA SER A 371 8.02 -9.97 27.27
C SER A 371 7.01 -8.82 27.12
N SER A 372 6.89 -8.26 25.91
CA SER A 372 5.92 -7.19 25.59
C SER A 372 4.58 -7.71 25.07
N SER A 373 4.48 -9.03 24.81
CA SER A 373 3.31 -9.65 24.17
C SER A 373 2.93 -8.95 22.85
N SER A 374 3.95 -8.59 22.05
CA SER A 374 3.77 -7.84 20.81
C SER A 374 4.69 -8.33 19.70
N CYS A 375 4.33 -8.04 18.44
CA CYS A 375 5.15 -8.32 17.28
C CYS A 375 6.17 -7.20 17.08
N GLU A 376 7.46 -7.48 17.22
CA GLU A 376 8.54 -6.50 17.27
C GLU A 376 9.81 -7.06 16.59
N ILE A 377 10.76 -6.18 16.25
CA ILE A 377 12.09 -6.64 15.84
C ILE A 377 12.92 -7.05 17.06
N LEU A 378 13.95 -7.88 16.84
CA LEU A 378 14.81 -8.39 17.93
C LEU A 378 15.44 -7.28 18.78
N GLU A 379 15.92 -6.21 18.14
CA GLU A 379 16.56 -5.09 18.84
C GLU A 379 15.59 -4.34 19.76
N GLU A 380 14.32 -4.25 19.38
CA GLU A 380 13.28 -3.58 20.17
C GLU A 380 12.87 -4.46 21.37
N CYS A 381 12.69 -5.77 21.14
CA CYS A 381 12.41 -6.74 22.20
C CYS A 381 13.53 -6.80 23.26
N ASN A 382 14.79 -6.68 22.84
CA ASN A 382 15.91 -6.64 23.78
C ASN A 382 15.90 -5.38 24.66
N LYS A 383 15.45 -4.22 24.13
CA LYS A 383 15.33 -2.99 24.93
C LYS A 383 14.25 -3.13 26.00
N SER A 384 13.09 -3.69 25.63
CA SER A 384 11.98 -3.88 26.56
C SER A 384 12.30 -4.89 27.69
N GLU A 385 13.12 -5.91 27.42
CA GLU A 385 13.63 -6.82 28.46
C GLU A 385 14.56 -6.12 29.46
N VAL A 386 15.43 -5.21 29.00
CA VAL A 386 16.36 -4.48 29.88
C VAL A 386 15.60 -3.50 30.78
N GLU A 387 14.59 -2.80 30.24
CA GLU A 387 13.73 -1.90 31.02
C GLU A 387 12.89 -2.66 32.08
N ALA A 388 12.41 -3.87 31.75
CA ALA A 388 11.70 -4.72 32.70
C ALA A 388 12.59 -5.25 33.85
N ASN A 389 13.88 -5.46 33.58
CA ASN A 389 14.83 -6.03 34.55
C ASN A 389 15.51 -4.99 35.45
N HIS A 390 15.43 -3.69 35.14
CA HIS A 390 16.01 -2.63 35.96
C HIS A 390 15.34 -2.41 37.34
N HIS A 391 14.34 -3.22 37.70
CA HIS A 391 13.83 -3.31 39.07
C HIS A 391 14.55 -4.34 39.97
N ASN A 392 15.54 -5.08 39.46
CA ASN A 392 16.39 -5.96 40.27
C ASN A 392 17.86 -5.59 40.16
N ASP A 393 18.36 -4.90 41.19
CA ASP A 393 19.78 -4.68 41.42
C ASP A 393 20.47 -6.04 41.67
N ARG A 394 21.15 -6.58 40.65
CA ARG A 394 22.41 -7.34 40.77
C ARG A 394 23.00 -7.66 39.41
N GLN A 395 24.19 -7.09 39.19
CA GLN A 395 25.14 -7.45 38.14
C GLN A 395 25.31 -8.98 38.03
N ASP A 396 25.07 -9.53 36.84
CA ASP A 396 25.78 -10.69 36.26
C ASP A 396 25.42 -10.81 34.76
N ALA A 397 26.01 -9.92 33.94
CA ALA A 397 25.78 -9.81 32.50
C ALA A 397 26.52 -10.86 31.65
N ALA A 398 26.62 -12.12 32.10
CA ALA A 398 27.42 -13.13 31.42
C ALA A 398 26.73 -14.49 31.21
N ASN A 399 25.42 -14.61 31.45
CA ASN A 399 24.69 -15.82 31.10
C ASN A 399 23.23 -15.52 30.71
N MET A 400 23.06 -14.80 29.60
CA MET A 400 21.77 -14.33 29.08
C MET A 400 21.06 -15.49 28.35
N GLY A 401 20.47 -16.38 29.15
CA GLY A 401 19.71 -17.53 28.68
C GLY A 401 18.26 -17.13 28.33
N SER A 402 17.91 -17.36 27.06
CA SER A 402 16.57 -17.28 26.46
C SER A 402 16.02 -15.87 26.27
N VAL A 403 16.46 -15.20 25.20
CA VAL A 403 15.75 -14.04 24.64
C VAL A 403 14.29 -14.45 24.38
N SER A 404 13.34 -13.69 24.91
CA SER A 404 11.88 -13.92 24.79
C SER A 404 11.35 -13.72 23.37
N TRP A 405 12.23 -13.55 22.38
CA TRP A 405 11.90 -13.22 21.01
C TRP A 405 11.82 -14.49 20.14
N ILE A 406 10.64 -14.72 19.57
CA ILE A 406 10.30 -15.90 18.78
C ILE A 406 10.15 -15.47 17.33
N SER A 407 10.93 -16.05 16.42
CA SER A 407 10.75 -15.86 14.97
C SER A 407 10.27 -17.12 14.28
N SER A 408 9.81 -16.95 13.04
CA SER A 408 9.31 -18.04 12.17
C SER A 408 10.31 -19.19 12.03
N LYS A 409 11.62 -18.92 12.14
CA LYS A 409 12.69 -19.92 12.05
C LYS A 409 12.94 -20.70 13.34
N ILE A 410 12.54 -20.16 14.49
CA ILE A 410 13.04 -20.59 15.81
C ILE A 410 11.96 -21.23 16.67
N GLY A 411 10.68 -20.86 16.52
CA GLY A 411 9.68 -21.35 17.47
C GLY A 411 8.23 -21.38 16.98
N ARG A 412 7.40 -21.98 17.83
CA ARG A 412 5.95 -21.98 17.74
C ARG A 412 5.40 -21.14 18.88
N CYS A 413 4.33 -20.41 18.63
CA CYS A 413 3.67 -19.59 19.64
C CYS A 413 3.18 -20.43 20.82
N THR A 414 3.31 -19.88 22.03
CA THR A 414 2.57 -20.39 23.19
C THR A 414 1.10 -20.07 22.98
N THR A 415 0.23 -21.08 22.94
CA THR A 415 -1.21 -20.87 22.72
C THR A 415 -2.07 -21.75 23.61
N ILE A 416 -3.13 -21.20 24.20
CA ILE A 416 -4.21 -21.91 24.88
C ILE A 416 -5.07 -22.57 23.80
N LYS A 417 -4.89 -23.87 23.62
CA LYS A 417 -5.64 -24.69 22.67
C LYS A 417 -7.11 -24.85 23.06
N SER A 418 -7.37 -25.01 24.35
CA SER A 418 -8.71 -25.24 24.87
C SER A 418 -8.80 -24.94 26.35
N VAL A 419 -10.00 -24.56 26.78
CA VAL A 419 -10.36 -24.28 28.17
C VAL A 419 -11.44 -25.28 28.62
N THR A 420 -11.32 -25.87 29.80
CA THR A 420 -12.30 -26.84 30.29
C THR A 420 -12.65 -26.55 31.75
N PRO A 421 -13.93 -26.27 32.08
CA PRO A 421 -15.08 -26.14 31.17
C PRO A 421 -15.04 -24.86 30.33
N HIS A 422 -15.64 -24.88 29.12
CA HIS A 422 -15.78 -23.70 28.23
C HIS A 422 -16.88 -22.73 28.63
N HIS A 423 -17.76 -23.15 29.54
CA HIS A 423 -18.82 -22.34 30.10
C HIS A 423 -18.85 -22.50 31.61
N LEU A 424 -19.06 -21.40 32.32
CA LEU A 424 -19.18 -21.41 33.78
C LEU A 424 -20.43 -20.66 34.22
N GLN A 425 -21.11 -21.17 35.25
CA GLN A 425 -22.20 -20.44 35.89
C GLN A 425 -21.61 -19.35 36.79
N ARG A 426 -22.16 -18.12 36.75
CA ARG A 426 -21.63 -16.96 37.51
C ARG A 426 -21.50 -17.21 39.01
N THR A 427 -22.37 -18.04 39.59
CA THR A 427 -22.41 -18.39 41.02
C THR A 427 -21.50 -19.57 41.39
N THR A 428 -20.92 -20.26 40.40
CA THR A 428 -20.11 -21.45 40.64
C THR A 428 -18.63 -21.09 40.76
N ALA A 429 -18.03 -21.41 41.91
CA ALA A 429 -16.59 -21.37 42.09
C ALA A 429 -15.97 -22.72 41.71
N ARG A 430 -15.27 -22.78 40.56
CA ARG A 430 -14.64 -24.02 40.07
C ARG A 430 -13.34 -23.72 39.36
N SER A 431 -12.34 -24.59 39.50
CA SER A 431 -11.11 -24.46 38.71
C SER A 431 -11.33 -24.80 37.23
N ILE A 432 -10.63 -24.08 36.37
CA ILE A 432 -10.65 -24.22 34.92
C ILE A 432 -9.29 -24.75 34.46
N ASP A 433 -9.29 -25.79 33.65
CA ASP A 433 -8.09 -26.36 33.05
C ASP A 433 -7.84 -25.73 31.67
N LEU A 434 -6.64 -25.20 31.46
CA LEU A 434 -6.15 -24.71 30.17
C LEU A 434 -5.15 -25.69 29.59
N VAL A 435 -5.39 -26.14 28.36
CA VAL A 435 -4.41 -26.89 27.58
C VAL A 435 -3.60 -25.91 26.77
N ILE A 436 -2.31 -25.78 27.07
CA ILE A 436 -1.41 -24.78 26.47
C ILE A 436 -0.36 -25.50 25.62
N GLU A 437 -0.35 -25.21 24.32
CA GLU A 437 0.69 -25.67 23.41
C GLU A 437 1.96 -24.82 23.56
N ASN A 438 3.12 -25.47 23.45
CA ASN A 438 4.44 -24.85 23.57
C ASN A 438 4.66 -24.07 24.89
N LEU A 439 3.96 -24.45 25.97
CA LEU A 439 4.11 -23.84 27.28
C LEU A 439 5.61 -23.83 27.70
N PRO A 440 6.23 -22.65 27.86
CA PRO A 440 7.64 -22.59 28.23
C PRO A 440 7.88 -23.20 29.62
N GLN A 441 9.09 -23.69 29.85
CA GLN A 441 9.50 -24.23 31.14
C GLN A 441 9.82 -23.07 32.10
N ILE A 442 8.76 -22.43 32.61
CA ILE A 442 8.88 -21.29 33.53
C ILE A 442 9.26 -21.81 34.92
N PRO A 443 10.41 -21.40 35.50
CA PRO A 443 10.72 -21.67 36.90
C PRO A 443 9.96 -20.68 37.79
N GLY A 444 8.91 -21.15 38.48
CA GLY A 444 8.17 -20.33 39.44
C GLY A 444 6.68 -20.61 39.50
N ASN A 445 5.97 -19.80 40.28
CA ASN A 445 4.51 -19.82 40.32
C ASN A 445 3.95 -19.11 39.09
N ILE A 446 2.79 -19.58 38.62
CA ILE A 446 2.03 -18.97 37.53
C ILE A 446 0.68 -18.51 38.07
N SER A 447 0.12 -17.49 37.44
CA SER A 447 -1.20 -16.93 37.76
C SER A 447 -2.07 -16.85 36.51
N CYS A 448 -3.39 -16.87 36.70
CA CYS A 448 -4.35 -16.66 35.63
C CYS A 448 -5.03 -15.32 35.82
N ALA A 449 -5.11 -14.54 34.75
CA ALA A 449 -5.68 -13.21 34.70
C ALA A 449 -6.96 -13.24 33.85
N PHE A 450 -8.05 -12.78 34.44
CA PHE A 450 -9.37 -12.68 33.83
C PHE A 450 -9.69 -11.20 33.58
N SER A 451 -9.82 -10.81 32.31
CA SER A 451 -10.16 -9.45 31.90
C SER A 451 -11.56 -9.44 31.28
N PHE A 452 -12.45 -8.58 31.76
CA PHE A 452 -13.84 -8.49 31.28
C PHE A 452 -13.98 -7.27 30.37
N THR A 453 -14.72 -7.40 29.27
CA THR A 453 -14.78 -6.39 28.19
C THR A 453 -15.36 -5.03 28.59
N ASP A 454 -16.05 -4.95 29.73
CA ASP A 454 -16.79 -3.76 30.18
C ASP A 454 -16.08 -3.01 31.34
N GLU A 455 -14.97 -3.55 31.86
CA GLU A 455 -14.15 -2.88 32.89
C GLU A 455 -12.64 -3.03 32.60
N ASP A 456 -11.86 -1.95 32.73
CA ASP A 456 -10.38 -1.95 32.67
C ASP A 456 -9.71 -2.75 33.83
N LYS A 457 -10.49 -3.57 34.53
CA LYS A 457 -10.06 -4.31 35.71
C LYS A 457 -9.77 -5.77 35.35
N THR A 458 -8.50 -6.14 35.49
CA THR A 458 -8.05 -7.55 35.37
C THR A 458 -7.99 -8.20 36.73
N ILE A 459 -8.65 -9.36 36.90
CA ILE A 459 -8.64 -10.13 38.14
C ILE A 459 -7.60 -11.24 38.03
N ILE A 460 -6.61 -11.23 38.92
CA ILE A 460 -5.54 -12.22 38.96
C ILE A 460 -5.86 -13.27 40.01
N THR A 461 -5.67 -14.53 39.66
CA THR A 461 -5.95 -15.71 40.49
C THR A 461 -4.76 -16.66 40.45
N GLU A 462 -4.64 -17.51 41.46
CA GLU A 462 -3.58 -18.52 41.50
C GLU A 462 -3.80 -19.59 40.42
N ALA A 463 -2.69 -20.11 39.88
CA ALA A 463 -2.71 -21.17 38.88
C ALA A 463 -1.71 -22.28 39.23
N ILE A 464 -2.09 -23.51 38.89
CA ILE A 464 -1.32 -24.71 39.23
C ILE A 464 -1.03 -25.49 37.96
N LYS A 465 0.25 -25.72 37.65
CA LYS A 465 0.66 -26.63 36.57
C LYS A 465 0.36 -28.07 36.99
N LYS A 466 -0.42 -28.81 36.19
CA LYS A 466 -0.75 -30.21 36.52
C LYS A 466 0.49 -31.09 36.34
N LYS A 467 0.89 -31.78 37.43
CA LYS A 467 2.09 -32.65 37.46
C LYS A 467 2.02 -33.82 36.46
N GLU A 468 0.82 -34.30 36.14
CA GLU A 468 0.60 -35.44 35.24
C GLU A 468 0.58 -35.06 33.74
N LYS A 469 0.40 -33.78 33.43
CA LYS A 469 0.38 -33.25 32.06
C LYS A 469 1.09 -31.90 32.02
N ASN A 470 2.35 -31.89 31.59
CA ASN A 470 3.20 -30.69 31.56
C ASN A 470 2.64 -29.50 30.77
N ASN A 471 1.59 -29.70 29.96
CA ASN A 471 0.97 -28.68 29.13
C ASN A 471 -0.40 -28.20 29.66
N VAL A 472 -0.81 -28.61 30.87
CA VAL A 472 -2.10 -28.22 31.45
C VAL A 472 -1.91 -27.33 32.68
N VAL A 473 -2.57 -26.17 32.66
CA VAL A 473 -2.58 -25.19 33.76
C VAL A 473 -3.99 -25.11 34.33
N SER A 474 -4.15 -25.40 35.62
CA SER A 474 -5.41 -25.28 36.34
C SER A 474 -5.49 -23.90 37.00
N CYS A 475 -6.37 -23.04 36.50
CA CYS A 475 -6.67 -21.71 37.04
C CYS A 475 -7.78 -21.79 38.07
N ILE A 476 -7.67 -21.07 39.18
CA ILE A 476 -8.80 -20.86 40.10
C ILE A 476 -9.67 -19.73 39.53
N THR A 477 -11.00 -19.89 39.46
CA THR A 477 -11.87 -18.81 38.99
C THR A 477 -11.96 -17.66 39.99
N PRO A 478 -12.16 -16.41 39.53
CA PRO A 478 -12.45 -15.28 40.42
C PRO A 478 -13.61 -15.57 41.37
N ARG A 479 -13.61 -14.95 42.56
CA ARG A 479 -14.79 -15.03 43.44
C ARG A 479 -15.97 -14.32 42.77
N THR A 480 -17.16 -14.85 43.00
CA THR A 480 -18.43 -14.39 42.42
C THR A 480 -18.68 -12.89 42.61
N ASP A 481 -18.24 -12.34 43.76
CA ASP A 481 -18.42 -10.93 44.12
C ASP A 481 -17.54 -9.97 43.30
N PHE A 482 -16.47 -10.49 42.69
CA PHE A 482 -15.57 -9.73 41.83
C PHE A 482 -15.89 -9.89 40.34
N ILE A 483 -16.80 -10.81 39.97
CA ILE A 483 -17.22 -11.00 38.58
C ILE A 483 -18.29 -9.93 38.25
N PRO A 484 -18.15 -9.15 37.16
CA PRO A 484 -19.15 -8.18 36.76
C PRO A 484 -20.54 -8.79 36.58
N SER A 485 -21.58 -7.99 36.79
CA SER A 485 -22.95 -8.41 36.53
C SER A 485 -23.21 -8.50 35.02
N VAL A 486 -24.04 -9.47 34.61
CA VAL A 486 -24.42 -9.61 33.19
C VAL A 486 -25.28 -8.40 32.78
N PRO A 487 -24.97 -7.72 31.66
CA PRO A 487 -25.73 -6.57 31.17
C PRO A 487 -27.23 -6.89 30.95
N ALA A 488 -28.07 -5.86 31.08
CA ALA A 488 -29.52 -6.03 30.91
C ALA A 488 -29.86 -6.44 29.46
N GLY A 489 -30.49 -7.61 29.30
CA GLY A 489 -30.83 -8.19 28.01
C GLY A 489 -29.88 -9.29 27.54
N GLU A 490 -28.77 -9.52 28.26
CA GLU A 490 -27.81 -10.58 27.98
C GLU A 490 -27.95 -11.75 28.96
N HIS A 491 -27.43 -12.92 28.58
CA HIS A 491 -27.46 -14.14 29.40
C HIS A 491 -26.07 -14.64 29.78
N ASN A 492 -25.03 -13.98 29.27
CA ASN A 492 -23.64 -14.32 29.51
C ASN A 492 -22.76 -13.07 29.50
N ILE A 493 -21.57 -13.21 30.06
CA ILE A 493 -20.47 -12.25 29.92
C ILE A 493 -19.22 -13.03 29.50
N THR A 494 -18.42 -12.45 28.61
CA THR A 494 -17.19 -13.08 28.12
C THR A 494 -15.98 -12.51 28.84
N ALA A 495 -15.09 -13.38 29.32
CA ALA A 495 -13.84 -13.02 29.96
C ALA A 495 -12.66 -13.42 29.07
N GLN A 496 -11.74 -12.50 28.82
CA GLN A 496 -10.45 -12.78 28.22
C GLN A 496 -9.50 -13.37 29.27
N LEU A 497 -9.10 -14.61 29.07
CA LEU A 497 -8.26 -15.36 29.99
C LEU A 497 -6.81 -15.39 29.51
N SER A 498 -5.87 -14.97 30.36
CA SER A 498 -4.42 -15.04 30.10
C SER A 498 -3.66 -15.71 31.23
N VAL A 499 -2.54 -16.38 30.91
CA VAL A 499 -1.63 -16.97 31.90
C VAL A 499 -0.37 -16.12 32.01
N ARG A 500 0.11 -15.86 33.23
CA ARG A 500 1.23 -14.97 33.52
C ARG A 500 2.19 -15.56 34.57
N PRO A 501 3.51 -15.29 34.50
CA PRO A 501 4.46 -15.63 35.56
C PRO A 501 4.34 -14.67 36.77
N THR A 502 4.56 -15.13 38.00
CA THR A 502 4.34 -14.31 39.21
C THR A 502 5.48 -13.35 39.58
N ASN A 503 6.70 -13.54 39.05
CA ASN A 503 7.92 -12.87 39.55
C ASN A 503 8.69 -12.00 38.53
N GLY A 504 8.02 -11.36 37.57
CA GLY A 504 8.67 -10.33 36.75
C GLY A 504 8.02 -10.13 35.40
N SER A 505 7.68 -8.88 35.09
CA SER A 505 6.95 -8.40 33.91
C SER A 505 5.60 -9.09 33.65
N ASP A 506 4.57 -8.30 33.34
CA ASP A 506 3.20 -8.76 33.10
C ASP A 506 3.09 -9.45 31.71
N ILE A 507 3.83 -10.55 31.54
CA ILE A 507 3.95 -11.31 30.31
C ILE A 507 2.66 -12.10 30.09
N ARG A 508 1.86 -11.72 29.10
CA ARG A 508 0.67 -12.47 28.69
C ARG A 508 1.13 -13.61 27.79
N LEU A 509 0.98 -14.85 28.26
CA LEU A 509 1.41 -16.02 27.51
C LEU A 509 0.48 -16.32 26.32
N ASP A 510 -0.84 -16.09 26.48
CA ASP A 510 -1.85 -16.13 25.43
C ASP A 510 -3.20 -15.55 25.95
N ILE A 511 -4.21 -15.39 25.08
CA ILE A 511 -5.57 -14.94 25.43
C ILE A 511 -6.63 -15.88 24.81
N LEU A 512 -7.62 -16.32 25.62
CA LEU A 512 -8.80 -17.05 25.14
C LEU A 512 -10.09 -16.50 25.76
N ASP A 513 -11.17 -16.43 25.00
CA ASP A 513 -12.49 -16.02 25.47
C ASP A 513 -13.22 -17.15 26.22
N LEU A 514 -13.73 -16.84 27.41
CA LEU A 514 -14.51 -17.72 28.27
C LEU A 514 -15.90 -17.13 28.53
N ASP A 515 -16.96 -17.89 28.24
CA ASP A 515 -18.34 -17.48 28.47
C ASP A 515 -18.85 -17.85 29.87
N ILE A 516 -19.27 -16.85 30.65
CA ILE A 516 -19.89 -17.01 31.97
C ILE A 516 -21.38 -16.75 31.88
N ARG A 517 -22.23 -17.73 32.18
CA ARG A 517 -23.69 -17.67 31.99
C ARG A 517 -24.49 -17.41 33.27
N LEU A 518 -25.69 -16.88 33.10
CA LEU A 518 -26.70 -16.65 34.15
C LEU A 518 -27.86 -17.64 33.98
N ASP A 519 -28.05 -18.54 34.95
CA ASP A 519 -29.09 -19.57 34.85
C ASP A 519 -30.48 -18.99 35.20
N ILE A 520 -31.32 -18.81 34.19
CA ILE A 520 -32.74 -18.43 34.35
C ILE A 520 -33.60 -19.65 34.75
N LEU A 521 -33.06 -20.87 34.65
CA LEU A 521 -33.79 -22.12 34.89
C LEU A 521 -34.00 -22.44 36.38
N ASP A 522 -33.03 -22.16 37.26
CA ASP A 522 -33.17 -22.40 38.71
C ASP A 522 -34.25 -21.48 39.31
N ILE A 523 -34.34 -20.23 38.85
CA ILE A 523 -35.39 -19.28 39.27
C ILE A 523 -36.79 -19.79 38.88
N ARG A 524 -36.93 -20.45 37.73
CA ARG A 524 -38.24 -20.99 37.30
C ARG A 524 -38.70 -22.18 38.13
N LEU A 525 -37.77 -23.02 38.58
CA LEU A 525 -38.05 -24.15 39.49
C LEU A 525 -38.45 -23.64 40.88
N ASP A 526 -37.72 -22.66 41.42
CA ASP A 526 -38.06 -22.04 42.71
C ASP A 526 -39.43 -21.33 42.67
N ILE A 527 -39.75 -20.66 41.56
CA ILE A 527 -41.07 -20.04 41.35
C ILE A 527 -42.17 -21.12 41.27
N LEU A 528 -41.91 -22.25 40.62
CA LEU A 528 -42.89 -23.33 40.51
C LEU A 528 -43.17 -23.98 41.87
N ASP A 529 -42.13 -24.16 42.70
CA ASP A 529 -42.26 -24.69 44.06
C ASP A 529 -43.05 -23.72 44.97
N ILE A 530 -42.81 -22.41 44.86
CA ILE A 530 -43.60 -21.40 45.58
C ILE A 530 -45.08 -21.42 45.15
N ILE A 531 -45.36 -21.58 43.85
CA ILE A 531 -46.73 -21.67 43.34
C ILE A 531 -47.45 -22.91 43.89
N LEU A 532 -46.75 -24.05 43.98
CA LEU A 532 -47.28 -25.29 44.57
C LEU A 532 -47.63 -25.12 46.05
N VAL A 533 -46.76 -24.50 46.85
CA VAL A 533 -47.03 -24.20 48.26
C VAL A 533 -48.25 -23.30 48.44
N ILE A 534 -48.42 -22.29 47.58
CA ILE A 534 -49.59 -21.39 47.62
C ILE A 534 -50.88 -22.14 47.29
N LEU A 535 -50.84 -23.10 46.36
CA LEU A 535 -52.00 -23.92 46.02
C LEU A 535 -52.42 -24.85 47.17
N ASP A 536 -51.44 -25.42 47.89
CA ASP A 536 -51.69 -26.28 49.06
C ASP A 536 -52.40 -25.49 50.17
N ILE A 537 -51.89 -24.29 50.49
CA ILE A 537 -52.51 -23.38 51.47
C ILE A 537 -53.96 -23.02 51.06
N ARG A 538 -54.23 -22.87 49.76
CA ARG A 538 -55.59 -22.59 49.27
C ARG A 538 -56.53 -23.77 49.46
N LEU A 539 -56.06 -25.01 49.32
CA LEU A 539 -56.85 -26.22 49.58
C LEU A 539 -57.18 -26.34 51.06
N ASP A 540 -56.21 -26.13 51.95
CA ASP A 540 -56.42 -26.16 53.41
C ASP A 540 -57.50 -25.14 53.85
N ILE A 541 -57.47 -23.93 53.28
CA ILE A 541 -58.49 -22.90 53.55
C ILE A 541 -59.88 -23.36 53.07
N LEU A 542 -59.94 -24.08 51.95
CA LEU A 542 -61.19 -24.60 51.39
C LEU A 542 -61.78 -25.71 52.28
N ASP A 543 -60.93 -26.58 52.82
CA ASP A 543 -61.34 -27.62 53.77
C ASP A 543 -61.86 -27.01 55.07
N ILE A 544 -61.18 -25.99 55.61
CA ILE A 544 -61.67 -25.24 56.79
C ILE A 544 -63.03 -24.60 56.51
N ARG A 545 -63.24 -24.03 55.31
CA ARG A 545 -64.54 -23.45 54.93
C ARG A 545 -65.63 -24.51 54.87
N LEU A 546 -65.32 -25.70 54.39
CA LEU A 546 -66.24 -26.84 54.33
C LEU A 546 -66.65 -27.31 55.73
N VAL A 547 -65.69 -27.42 56.66
CA VAL A 547 -65.97 -27.73 58.07
C VAL A 547 -66.85 -26.66 58.72
N ILE A 548 -66.60 -25.38 58.46
CA ILE A 548 -67.46 -24.29 58.96
C ILE A 548 -68.88 -24.39 58.38
N LEU A 549 -69.02 -24.79 57.11
CA LEU A 549 -70.32 -25.00 56.46
C LEU A 549 -71.07 -26.16 57.10
N ASP A 550 -70.38 -27.26 57.41
CA ASP A 550 -70.94 -28.43 58.09
C ASP A 550 -71.45 -28.05 59.49
N ILE A 551 -70.62 -27.34 60.27
CA ILE A 551 -71.02 -26.80 61.58
C ILE A 551 -72.24 -25.88 61.46
N ARG A 552 -72.31 -25.04 60.41
CA ARG A 552 -73.48 -24.18 60.18
C ARG A 552 -74.73 -24.98 59.85
N LEU A 553 -74.62 -26.06 59.09
CA LEU A 553 -75.72 -26.98 58.79
C LEU A 553 -76.19 -27.71 60.04
N ASP A 554 -75.27 -28.17 60.89
CA ASP A 554 -75.59 -28.79 62.18
C ASP A 554 -76.33 -27.84 63.10
N ILE A 555 -75.88 -26.58 63.21
CA ILE A 555 -76.57 -25.54 63.98
C ILE A 555 -77.97 -25.26 63.40
N LEU A 556 -78.13 -25.24 62.08
CA LEU A 556 -79.43 -25.10 61.41
C LEU A 556 -80.36 -26.28 61.72
N GLY A 557 -79.83 -27.49 61.76
CA GLY A 557 -80.55 -28.69 62.19
C GLY A 557 -81.03 -28.55 63.63
N ILE A 558 -80.15 -28.15 64.55
CA ILE A 558 -80.52 -27.91 65.96
C ILE A 558 -81.59 -26.81 66.08
N ILE A 559 -81.52 -25.74 65.29
CA ILE A 559 -82.54 -24.67 65.29
C ILE A 559 -83.89 -25.19 64.79
N LEU A 560 -83.90 -26.04 63.75
CA LEU A 560 -85.12 -26.68 63.24
C LEU A 560 -85.72 -27.64 64.29
N ASP A 561 -84.91 -28.44 64.96
CA ASP A 561 -85.35 -29.34 66.04
C ASP A 561 -85.97 -28.56 67.20
N ILE A 562 -85.43 -27.39 67.54
CA ILE A 562 -85.99 -26.50 68.57
C ILE A 562 -87.33 -25.88 68.12
N LEU A 563 -87.50 -25.59 66.82
CA LEU A 563 -88.74 -25.05 66.27
C LEU A 563 -89.88 -26.10 66.24
N ASP A 564 -89.58 -27.39 66.09
CA ASP A 564 -90.56 -28.48 66.12
C ASP A 564 -91.08 -28.80 67.55
N ILE A 565 -90.42 -28.28 68.59
CA ILE A 565 -90.82 -28.43 70.00
C ILE A 565 -91.78 -27.29 70.46
N ARG A 566 -92.12 -26.35 69.57
CA ARG A 566 -92.99 -25.20 69.83
C ARG A 566 -94.31 -25.30 69.08
#